data_AF-A0A2N2Z844-F1
#
_entry.id   AF-A0A2N2Z844-F1
#
_cell.length_a   1.000
_cell.length_b   1.000
_cell.length_c   1.000
_cell.angle_alpha   90.00
_cell.angle_beta   90.00
_cell.angle_gamma   90.00
#
_symmetry.space_group_name_H-M   'P 1'
#
loop_
_entity.id
_entity.type
_entity.pdbx_description
1 polymer ?
#
loop_
_entity_poly.entity_id
_entity_poly.type
_entity_poly.pdbx_seq_one_letter_code
_entity_poly.pdbx_strand_id
1 'polypeptide(L)'
;MWAQAAGQSTAEAFMALLPPVPNVSCTADTSVIAKFSKQIDVFSKAFRNYSEKLSQKGEEYQQDDADEMAAAALSKAGISMKEVEKLENMSEAEQEKWAKEYAEKMMAQSMSGNAGKNSNAQKMTSLAQRQKALVDEMEVMKGVIASRAKDIEIADTLETRKLNKALAILAESVKDVTHGEGATAADARRWEAYTKACHSEQVKYCGNMSPLWINYVESHLSFTKKMIPMLREVAQIEAEIFRLQFNKQPPVVDNETYAIKAVEDYSYILARSYDFWAGKYELHN
;
A
#
# COMPACT_ATOMS: atom_id res chain seq x y z
N MET A 1 -13.81 -38.42 5.60
CA MET A 1 -14.05 -37.04 6.10
C MET A 1 -12.72 -36.33 6.22
N TRP A 2 -12.32 -35.59 5.19
CA TRP A 2 -11.20 -34.65 5.24
C TRP A 2 -11.79 -33.31 4.86
N ALA A 3 -12.23 -32.56 5.86
CA ALA A 3 -12.53 -31.14 5.69
C ALA A 3 -11.18 -30.41 5.61
N GLN A 4 -10.63 -30.30 4.40
CA GLN A 4 -9.68 -29.23 4.12
C GLN A 4 -10.49 -27.93 4.22
N ALA A 5 -10.40 -27.29 5.39
CA ALA A 5 -10.64 -25.87 5.47
C ALA A 5 -9.60 -25.22 4.53
N ALA A 6 -10.03 -24.86 3.32
CA ALA A 6 -9.34 -23.86 2.53
C ALA A 6 -9.37 -22.58 3.40
N GLY A 7 -8.33 -22.39 4.22
CA GLY A 7 -8.22 -21.22 5.07
C GLY A 7 -8.30 -20.00 4.17
N GLN A 8 -9.40 -19.25 4.26
CA GLN A 8 -9.56 -18.00 3.54
C GLN A 8 -8.35 -17.13 3.89
N SER A 9 -7.61 -16.69 2.87
CA SER A 9 -6.54 -15.72 3.05
C SER A 9 -7.22 -14.41 3.45
N THR A 10 -7.13 -14.02 4.72
CA THR A 10 -7.72 -12.77 5.22
C THR A 10 -6.65 -11.73 5.48
N ALA A 11 -7.04 -10.46 5.47
CA ALA A 11 -6.16 -9.36 5.85
C ALA A 11 -5.56 -9.54 7.26
N GLU A 12 -6.31 -10.06 8.23
CA GLU A 12 -5.79 -10.32 9.58
C GLU A 12 -4.78 -11.47 9.61
N ALA A 13 -4.99 -12.53 8.81
CA ALA A 13 -4.02 -13.61 8.69
C ALA A 13 -2.70 -13.09 8.11
N PHE A 14 -2.78 -12.20 7.11
CA PHE A 14 -1.61 -11.52 6.56
C PHE A 14 -0.93 -10.57 7.54
N MET A 15 -1.70 -9.78 8.29
CA MET A 15 -1.14 -8.94 9.36
C MET A 15 -0.43 -9.76 10.43
N ALA A 16 -0.92 -10.95 10.76
CA ALA A 16 -0.30 -11.84 11.75
C ALA A 16 1.06 -12.41 11.29
N LEU A 17 1.38 -12.36 9.99
CA LEU A 17 2.69 -12.74 9.46
C LEU A 17 3.73 -11.63 9.60
N LEU A 18 3.30 -10.37 9.77
CA LEU A 18 4.21 -9.24 9.91
C LEU A 18 4.87 -9.24 11.30
N PRO A 19 6.13 -8.78 11.40
CA PRO A 19 6.74 -8.53 12.70
C PRO A 19 5.93 -7.46 13.48
N PRO A 20 5.97 -7.48 14.82
CA PRO A 20 5.46 -6.36 15.59
C PRO A 20 6.26 -5.09 15.26
N VAL A 21 5.65 -3.92 15.45
CA VAL A 21 6.38 -2.64 15.36
C VAL A 21 7.55 -2.69 16.35
N PRO A 22 8.79 -2.49 15.88
CA PRO A 22 9.95 -2.68 16.73
C PRO A 22 10.11 -1.50 17.69
N ASN A 23 10.59 -1.79 18.90
CA ASN A 23 11.22 -0.78 19.72
C ASN A 23 12.67 -0.62 19.24
N VAL A 24 12.92 0.39 18.41
CA VAL A 24 14.22 0.57 17.75
C VAL A 24 15.25 1.05 18.77
N SER A 25 16.19 0.16 19.11
CA SER A 25 17.44 0.56 19.74
C SER A 25 18.42 1.02 18.66
N CYS A 26 18.96 2.23 18.81
CA CYS A 26 20.00 2.76 17.91
C CYS A 26 21.29 1.96 17.92
N THR A 27 21.45 1.07 18.91
CA THR A 27 22.56 0.14 19.06
C THR A 27 22.09 -1.31 18.99
N ALA A 28 20.92 -1.57 18.39
CA ALA A 28 20.40 -2.91 18.19
C ALA A 28 21.44 -3.80 17.51
N ASP A 29 21.50 -5.07 17.93
CA ASP A 29 22.35 -6.06 17.30
C ASP A 29 21.84 -6.39 15.88
N THR A 30 22.77 -6.64 14.95
CA THR A 30 22.43 -7.00 13.57
C THR A 30 21.53 -8.24 13.49
N SER A 31 21.63 -9.17 14.46
CA SER A 31 20.74 -10.33 14.54
C SER A 31 19.27 -9.98 14.80
N VAL A 32 19.00 -8.89 15.54
CA VAL A 32 17.63 -8.39 15.78
C VAL A 32 17.03 -7.88 14.47
N ILE A 33 17.81 -7.09 13.74
CA ILE A 33 17.41 -6.53 12.44
C ILE A 33 17.22 -7.66 11.42
N ALA A 34 18.17 -8.61 11.35
CA ALA A 34 18.06 -9.76 10.46
C ALA A 34 16.82 -10.62 10.74
N LYS A 35 16.46 -10.82 12.02
CA LYS A 35 15.23 -11.53 12.39
C LYS A 35 13.98 -10.77 11.96
N PHE A 36 13.97 -9.44 12.15
CA PHE A 36 12.87 -8.58 11.72
C PHE A 36 12.70 -8.61 10.20
N SER A 37 13.76 -8.37 9.43
CA SER A 37 13.75 -8.42 7.96
C SER A 37 13.32 -9.79 7.43
N LYS A 38 13.77 -10.88 8.07
CA LYS A 38 13.35 -12.23 7.71
C LYS A 38 11.84 -12.44 7.87
N GLN A 39 11.19 -11.83 8.87
CA GLN A 39 9.74 -11.91 9.01
C GLN A 39 9.01 -11.13 7.91
N ILE A 40 9.53 -9.95 7.52
CA ILE A 40 9.05 -9.22 6.34
C ILE A 40 9.17 -10.07 5.08
N ASP A 41 10.29 -10.75 4.86
CA ASP A 41 10.47 -11.64 3.70
C ASP A 41 9.48 -12.79 3.66
N VAL A 42 9.14 -13.36 4.82
CA VAL A 42 8.12 -14.42 4.94
C VAL A 42 6.76 -13.87 4.51
N PHE A 43 6.38 -12.69 4.99
CA PHE A 43 5.17 -11.99 4.57
C PHE A 43 5.17 -11.74 3.05
N SER A 44 6.22 -11.15 2.49
CA SER A 44 6.30 -10.81 1.05
C SER A 44 6.24 -12.05 0.15
N LYS A 45 6.75 -13.20 0.61
CA LYS A 45 6.60 -14.48 -0.10
C LYS A 45 5.15 -14.98 -0.05
N ALA A 46 4.51 -14.93 1.11
CA ALA A 46 3.11 -15.31 1.26
C ALA A 46 2.19 -14.44 0.38
N PHE A 47 2.45 -13.13 0.33
CA PHE A 47 1.68 -12.18 -0.47
C PHE A 47 1.85 -12.44 -1.96
N ARG A 48 3.09 -12.65 -2.45
CA ARG A 48 3.34 -13.01 -3.85
C ARG A 48 2.59 -14.27 -4.27
N ASN A 49 2.67 -15.33 -3.47
CA ASN A 49 1.93 -16.57 -3.73
C ASN A 49 0.40 -16.36 -3.77
N TYR A 50 -0.13 -15.44 -2.96
CA TYR A 50 -1.55 -15.08 -2.99
C TYR A 50 -1.90 -14.31 -4.26
N SER A 51 -1.11 -13.31 -4.63
CA SER A 51 -1.32 -12.51 -5.84
C SER A 51 -1.23 -13.36 -7.12
N GLU A 52 -0.30 -14.31 -7.19
CA GLU A 52 -0.18 -15.25 -8.32
C GLU A 52 -1.42 -16.13 -8.46
N LYS A 53 -1.93 -16.67 -7.36
CA LYS A 53 -3.18 -17.46 -7.34
C LYS A 53 -4.40 -16.64 -7.76
N LEU A 54 -4.45 -15.36 -7.37
CA LEU A 54 -5.51 -14.46 -7.83
C LEU A 54 -5.42 -14.17 -9.32
N SER A 55 -4.21 -13.93 -9.86
CA SER A 55 -4.00 -13.71 -11.29
C SER A 55 -4.45 -14.93 -12.12
N GLN A 56 -4.04 -16.14 -11.70
CA GLN A 56 -4.43 -17.38 -12.37
C GLN A 56 -5.95 -17.56 -12.41
N LYS A 57 -6.65 -17.27 -11.31
CA LYS A 57 -8.13 -17.29 -11.28
C LYS A 57 -8.76 -16.27 -12.22
N GLY A 58 -8.11 -15.10 -12.39
CA GLY A 58 -8.55 -14.07 -13.34
C GLY A 58 -8.34 -14.50 -14.80
N GLU A 59 -7.24 -15.20 -15.09
CA GLU A 59 -6.91 -15.72 -16.42
C GLU A 59 -7.81 -16.90 -16.83
N GLU A 60 -8.12 -17.82 -15.90
CA GLU A 60 -9.07 -18.93 -16.15
C GLU A 60 -10.49 -18.45 -16.50
N TYR A 61 -10.83 -17.20 -16.17
CA TYR A 61 -12.12 -16.58 -16.48
C TYR A 61 -12.15 -15.91 -17.88
N GLN A 62 -11.00 -15.68 -18.52
CA GLN A 62 -10.93 -14.93 -19.78
C GLN A 62 -11.01 -15.85 -21.01
N GLN A 63 -12.24 -16.08 -21.49
CA GLN A 63 -12.57 -16.00 -22.93
C GLN A 63 -14.09 -16.03 -23.18
N ASP A 64 -14.85 -16.90 -22.51
CA ASP A 64 -16.29 -17.05 -22.80
C ASP A 64 -17.19 -16.07 -22.02
N ASP A 65 -16.83 -15.74 -20.77
CA ASP A 65 -17.70 -14.93 -19.91
C ASP A 65 -17.55 -13.41 -20.15
N ALA A 66 -16.42 -12.95 -20.67
CA ALA A 66 -16.18 -11.52 -20.93
C ALA A 66 -17.05 -11.00 -22.08
N ASP A 67 -17.12 -11.75 -23.18
CA ASP A 67 -17.96 -11.43 -24.33
C ASP A 67 -19.45 -11.57 -23.98
N GLU A 68 -19.81 -12.57 -23.16
CA GLU A 68 -21.18 -12.74 -22.68
C GLU A 68 -21.59 -11.61 -21.72
N MET A 69 -20.69 -11.13 -20.86
CA MET A 69 -20.93 -9.98 -19.99
C MET A 69 -21.02 -8.68 -20.77
N ALA A 70 -20.16 -8.47 -21.77
CA ALA A 70 -20.25 -7.33 -22.67
C ALA A 70 -21.58 -7.34 -23.44
N ALA A 71 -21.97 -8.49 -24.00
CA ALA A 71 -23.25 -8.67 -24.67
C ALA A 71 -24.46 -8.47 -23.72
N ALA A 72 -24.37 -8.94 -22.47
CA ALA A 72 -25.40 -8.71 -21.45
C ALA A 72 -25.48 -7.24 -21.01
N ALA A 73 -24.32 -6.56 -20.89
CA ALA A 73 -24.24 -5.13 -20.63
C ALA A 73 -24.94 -4.34 -21.72
N LEU A 74 -24.59 -4.63 -22.98
CA LEU A 74 -25.16 -4.03 -24.19
C LEU A 74 -26.66 -4.31 -24.31
N SER A 75 -27.09 -5.56 -24.07
CA SER A 75 -28.50 -5.95 -24.11
C SER A 75 -29.34 -5.22 -23.05
N LYS A 76 -28.83 -5.11 -21.81
CA LYS A 76 -29.53 -4.40 -20.73
C LYS A 76 -29.48 -2.88 -20.89
N ALA A 77 -28.43 -2.39 -21.56
CA ALA A 77 -28.27 -1.03 -22.07
C ALA A 77 -29.18 -0.73 -23.28
N GLY A 78 -29.87 -1.73 -23.83
CA GLY A 78 -30.73 -1.59 -25.01
C GLY A 78 -29.96 -1.30 -26.30
N ILE A 79 -28.65 -1.59 -26.33
CA ILE A 79 -27.76 -1.42 -27.47
C ILE A 79 -27.72 -2.73 -28.25
N SER A 80 -28.01 -2.66 -29.56
CA SER A 80 -27.94 -3.81 -30.45
C SER A 80 -26.50 -4.07 -30.92
N MET A 81 -26.16 -5.32 -31.25
CA MET A 81 -24.85 -5.67 -31.85
C MET A 81 -24.56 -4.87 -33.14
N LYS A 82 -25.61 -4.49 -33.88
CA LYS A 82 -25.50 -3.64 -35.07
C LYS A 82 -25.11 -2.19 -34.75
N GLU A 83 -25.44 -1.70 -33.56
CA GLU A 83 -24.96 -0.40 -33.07
C GLU A 83 -23.52 -0.48 -32.56
N VAL A 84 -23.10 -1.63 -32.02
CA VAL A 84 -21.70 -1.90 -31.63
C VAL A 84 -20.79 -1.93 -32.85
N GLU A 85 -21.17 -2.66 -33.90
CA GLU A 85 -20.43 -2.65 -35.18
C GLU A 85 -20.35 -1.24 -35.78
N LYS A 86 -21.39 -0.42 -35.56
CA LYS A 86 -21.41 0.95 -36.04
C LYS A 86 -20.44 1.84 -35.26
N LEU A 87 -20.32 1.62 -33.95
CA LEU A 87 -19.36 2.31 -33.07
C LEU A 87 -17.91 1.98 -33.39
N GLU A 88 -17.61 0.71 -33.68
CA GLU A 88 -16.26 0.28 -34.09
C GLU A 88 -15.80 0.95 -35.38
N ASN A 89 -16.74 1.33 -36.25
CA ASN A 89 -16.48 2.01 -37.52
C ASN A 89 -16.55 3.56 -37.44
N MET A 90 -16.81 4.13 -36.26
CA MET A 90 -16.85 5.58 -36.03
C MET A 90 -15.49 6.13 -35.62
N SER A 91 -15.20 7.39 -35.95
CA SER A 91 -14.00 8.06 -35.45
C SER A 91 -14.08 8.32 -33.93
N GLU A 92 -12.94 8.49 -33.25
CA GLU A 92 -12.91 8.75 -31.79
C GLU A 92 -13.81 9.93 -31.36
N ALA A 93 -13.88 11.00 -32.16
CA ALA A 93 -14.74 12.15 -31.89
C ALA A 93 -16.25 11.80 -31.98
N GLU A 94 -16.60 10.89 -32.89
CA GLU A 94 -17.96 10.40 -33.06
C GLU A 94 -18.33 9.38 -31.96
N GLN A 95 -17.38 8.56 -31.52
CA GLN A 95 -17.54 7.65 -30.37
C GLN A 95 -17.75 8.44 -29.07
N GLU A 96 -16.98 9.51 -28.83
CA GLU A 96 -17.15 10.36 -27.64
C GLU A 96 -18.51 11.07 -27.64
N LYS A 97 -18.96 11.53 -28.81
CA LYS A 97 -20.28 12.15 -28.97
C LYS A 97 -21.41 11.14 -28.71
N TRP A 98 -21.30 9.94 -29.27
CA TRP A 98 -22.26 8.87 -29.03
C TRP A 98 -22.31 8.48 -27.55
N ALA A 99 -21.16 8.37 -26.87
CA ALA A 99 -21.09 8.04 -25.45
C ALA A 99 -21.77 9.10 -24.56
N LYS A 100 -21.62 10.40 -24.90
CA LYS A 100 -22.31 11.50 -24.22
C LYS A 100 -23.83 11.43 -24.44
N GLU A 101 -24.28 11.29 -25.68
CA GLU A 101 -25.71 11.19 -26.02
C GLU A 101 -26.37 9.96 -25.38
N TYR A 102 -25.63 8.84 -25.30
CA TYR A 102 -26.08 7.62 -24.64
C TYR A 102 -26.19 7.79 -23.12
N ALA A 103 -25.18 8.39 -22.48
CA ALA A 103 -25.20 8.70 -21.05
C ALA A 103 -26.36 9.64 -20.68
N GLU A 104 -26.61 10.67 -21.50
CA GLU A 104 -27.73 11.61 -21.33
C GLU A 104 -29.08 10.91 -21.48
N LYS A 105 -29.23 10.01 -22.47
CA LYS A 105 -30.44 9.21 -22.67
C LYS A 105 -30.71 8.26 -21.50
N MET A 106 -29.67 7.64 -20.95
CA MET A 106 -29.79 6.77 -19.77
C MET A 106 -30.15 7.57 -18.51
N MET A 107 -29.58 8.76 -18.32
CA MET A 107 -29.99 9.66 -17.25
C MET A 107 -31.45 10.12 -17.43
N ALA A 108 -31.86 10.51 -18.64
CA ALA A 108 -33.22 10.91 -18.93
C ALA A 108 -34.24 9.77 -18.73
N GLN A 109 -33.90 8.53 -19.11
CA GLN A 109 -34.75 7.36 -18.86
C GLN A 109 -34.87 7.02 -17.37
N SER A 110 -33.79 7.20 -16.59
CA SER A 110 -33.83 7.03 -15.13
C SER A 110 -34.70 8.08 -14.42
N MET A 111 -34.87 9.25 -15.05
CA MET A 111 -35.61 10.40 -14.52
C MET A 111 -37.06 10.50 -15.03
N SER A 112 -37.41 9.84 -16.15
CA SER A 112 -38.71 10.01 -16.83
C SER A 112 -39.70 8.84 -16.69
N GLY A 113 -39.31 7.71 -16.10
CA GLY A 113 -40.19 6.56 -15.91
C GLY A 113 -40.61 6.35 -14.44
N ASN A 114 -41.92 6.47 -14.15
CA ASN A 114 -42.61 6.00 -12.94
C ASN A 114 -41.71 5.70 -11.71
N ALA A 115 -41.55 6.69 -10.84
CA ALA A 115 -40.80 6.66 -9.57
C ALA A 115 -41.34 5.67 -8.50
N GLY A 116 -42.02 4.59 -8.90
CA GLY A 116 -42.63 3.59 -8.01
C GLY A 116 -42.29 2.12 -8.28
N LYS A 117 -41.53 1.74 -9.33
CA LYS A 117 -41.26 0.31 -9.63
C LYS A 117 -39.90 -0.01 -10.29
N ASN A 118 -38.82 0.66 -9.91
CA ASN A 118 -37.47 0.11 -10.16
C ASN A 118 -36.61 0.16 -8.89
N SER A 119 -36.94 -0.73 -7.94
CA SER A 119 -36.21 -0.89 -6.67
C SER A 119 -34.71 -1.11 -6.88
N ASN A 120 -34.32 -1.72 -8.00
CA ASN A 120 -32.92 -2.05 -8.27
C ASN A 120 -32.11 -0.81 -8.69
N ALA A 121 -32.69 0.11 -9.48
CA ALA A 121 -32.02 1.36 -9.84
C ALA A 121 -31.79 2.25 -8.61
N GLN A 122 -32.80 2.41 -7.75
CA GLN A 122 -32.67 3.14 -6.49
C GLN A 122 -31.63 2.49 -5.56
N LYS A 123 -31.62 1.16 -5.48
CA LYS A 123 -30.64 0.40 -4.68
C LYS A 123 -29.22 0.60 -5.20
N MET A 124 -28.99 0.51 -6.51
CA MET A 124 -27.66 0.77 -7.11
C MET A 124 -27.17 2.19 -6.82
N THR A 125 -28.04 3.21 -6.91
CA THR A 125 -27.67 4.59 -6.55
C THR A 125 -27.27 4.70 -5.08
N SER A 126 -28.03 4.08 -4.16
CA SER A 126 -27.70 4.10 -2.73
C SER A 126 -26.38 3.39 -2.41
N LEU A 127 -26.09 2.28 -3.08
CA LEU A 127 -24.85 1.53 -2.96
C LEU A 127 -23.66 2.36 -3.47
N ALA A 128 -23.79 3.00 -4.64
CA ALA A 128 -22.76 3.88 -5.18
C ALA A 128 -22.48 5.10 -4.27
N GLN A 129 -23.51 5.69 -3.67
CA GLN A 129 -23.35 6.75 -2.66
C GLN A 129 -22.59 6.27 -1.42
N ARG A 130 -22.89 5.06 -0.94
CA ARG A 130 -22.18 4.46 0.20
C ARG A 130 -20.71 4.17 -0.14
N GLN A 131 -20.45 3.59 -1.31
CA GLN A 131 -19.08 3.37 -1.79
C GLN A 131 -18.29 4.68 -1.85
N LYS A 132 -18.89 5.74 -2.40
CA LYS A 132 -18.28 7.07 -2.42
C LYS A 132 -17.97 7.59 -1.02
N ALA A 133 -18.91 7.48 -0.08
CA ALA A 133 -18.68 7.92 1.30
C ALA A 133 -17.52 7.18 1.97
N LEU A 134 -17.40 5.87 1.75
CA LEU A 134 -16.27 5.06 2.22
C LEU A 134 -14.94 5.53 1.62
N VAL A 135 -14.90 5.78 0.31
CA VAL A 135 -13.70 6.27 -0.38
C VAL A 135 -13.30 7.65 0.13
N ASP A 136 -14.27 8.58 0.29
CA ASP A 136 -14.01 9.92 0.81
C ASP A 136 -13.43 9.85 2.25
N GLU A 137 -13.96 8.98 3.10
CA GLU A 137 -13.43 8.74 4.46
C GLU A 137 -12.00 8.16 4.42
N MET A 138 -11.72 7.21 3.52
CA MET A 138 -10.37 6.67 3.33
C MET A 138 -9.38 7.72 2.80
N GLU A 139 -9.79 8.62 1.91
CA GLU A 139 -8.93 9.70 1.41
C GLU A 139 -8.55 10.70 2.51
N VAL A 140 -9.47 11.03 3.42
CA VAL A 140 -9.13 11.82 4.61
C VAL A 140 -8.06 11.14 5.45
N MET A 141 -8.21 9.83 5.68
CA MET A 141 -7.23 9.04 6.44
C MET A 141 -5.85 9.01 5.75
N LYS A 142 -5.81 8.80 4.43
CA LYS A 142 -4.58 8.85 3.63
C LYS A 142 -3.93 10.24 3.70
N GLY A 143 -4.72 11.31 3.65
CA GLY A 143 -4.23 12.68 3.79
C GLY A 143 -3.51 12.94 5.11
N VAL A 144 -4.05 12.42 6.23
CA VAL A 144 -3.40 12.52 7.55
C VAL A 144 -2.06 11.78 7.57
N ILE A 145 -1.99 10.57 7.02
CA ILE A 145 -0.74 9.80 6.93
C ILE A 145 0.28 10.49 6.02
N ALA A 146 -0.14 11.00 4.87
CA ALA A 146 0.73 11.70 3.93
C ALA A 146 1.32 12.98 4.53
N SER A 147 0.53 13.73 5.32
CA SER A 147 1.04 14.92 6.04
C SER A 147 2.14 14.54 7.03
N ARG A 148 1.95 13.48 7.81
CA ARG A 148 2.95 13.02 8.78
C ARG A 148 4.22 12.52 8.11
N ALA A 149 4.11 11.87 6.96
CA ALA A 149 5.27 11.45 6.17
C ALA A 149 6.13 12.67 5.74
N LYS A 150 5.48 13.76 5.32
CA LYS A 150 6.17 15.02 4.98
C LYS A 150 6.85 15.65 6.19
N ASP A 151 6.20 15.66 7.35
CA ASP A 151 6.79 16.20 8.57
C ASP A 151 8.08 15.44 8.95
N ILE A 152 8.09 14.12 8.75
CA ILE A 152 9.27 13.29 8.97
C ILE A 152 10.37 13.56 7.93
N GLU A 153 10.04 13.71 6.66
CA GLU A 153 10.99 14.05 5.60
C GLU A 153 11.69 15.40 5.87
N ILE A 154 10.94 16.38 6.36
CA ILE A 154 11.47 17.68 6.79
C ILE A 154 12.40 17.50 7.98
N ALA A 155 11.99 16.73 9.00
CA ALA A 155 12.82 16.45 10.16
C ALA A 155 14.13 15.75 9.78
N ASP A 156 14.05 14.74 8.92
CA ASP A 156 15.22 14.00 8.42
C ASP A 156 16.20 14.92 7.70
N THR A 157 15.69 15.77 6.80
CA THR A 157 16.52 16.75 6.09
C THR A 157 17.30 17.64 7.06
N LEU A 158 16.67 18.08 8.15
CA LEU A 158 17.31 18.93 9.16
C LEU A 158 18.33 18.14 10.00
N GLU A 159 17.97 16.95 10.47
CA GLU A 159 18.85 16.11 11.30
C GLU A 159 20.05 15.59 10.50
N THR A 160 19.85 15.22 9.24
CA THR A 160 20.92 14.83 8.31
C THR A 160 21.91 15.97 8.09
N ARG A 161 21.44 17.21 7.94
CA ARG A 161 22.32 18.40 7.84
C ARG A 161 23.15 18.61 9.11
N LYS A 162 22.56 18.41 10.28
CA LYS A 162 23.27 18.51 11.57
C LYS A 162 24.35 17.43 11.68
N LEU A 163 24.00 16.18 11.36
CA LEU A 163 24.93 15.06 11.34
C LEU A 163 26.11 15.32 10.40
N ASN A 164 25.84 15.68 9.14
CA ASN A 164 26.88 15.94 8.15
C ASN A 164 27.83 17.05 8.57
N LYS A 165 27.29 18.13 9.18
CA LYS A 165 28.12 19.22 9.72
C LYS A 165 29.02 18.73 10.87
N ALA A 166 28.48 17.92 11.78
CA ALA A 166 29.26 17.36 12.89
C ALA A 166 30.37 16.42 12.39
N LEU A 167 30.05 15.53 11.45
CA LEU A 167 31.01 14.60 10.84
C LEU A 167 32.13 15.34 10.09
N ALA A 168 31.82 16.43 9.39
CA ALA A 168 32.83 17.25 8.72
C ALA A 168 33.82 17.89 9.72
N ILE A 169 33.32 18.39 10.85
CA ILE A 169 34.17 18.94 11.93
C ILE A 169 35.05 17.84 12.52
N LEU A 170 34.49 16.65 12.76
CA LEU A 170 35.25 15.51 13.28
C LEU A 170 36.33 15.05 12.30
N ALA A 171 36.05 15.03 10.99
CA ALA A 171 37.02 14.62 9.98
C ALA A 171 38.26 15.53 9.96
N GLU A 172 38.08 16.84 10.18
CA GLU A 172 39.19 17.79 10.29
C GLU A 172 40.14 17.45 11.45
N SER A 173 39.63 16.83 12.53
CA SER A 173 40.45 16.47 13.71
C SER A 173 41.43 15.32 13.47
N VAL A 174 41.26 14.57 12.37
CA VAL A 174 42.10 13.42 12.00
C VAL A 174 42.79 13.55 10.65
N LYS A 175 42.74 14.73 10.00
CA LYS A 175 43.34 14.94 8.67
C LYS A 175 44.84 14.63 8.60
N ASP A 176 45.56 14.83 9.71
CA ASP A 176 47.01 14.66 9.81
C ASP A 176 47.39 13.31 10.47
N VAL A 177 46.41 12.42 10.69
CA VAL A 177 46.62 11.10 11.31
C VAL A 177 47.06 10.09 10.24
N THR A 178 48.13 9.35 10.53
CA THR A 178 48.61 8.28 9.64
C THR A 178 47.86 6.97 9.93
N HIS A 179 47.37 6.30 8.87
CA HIS A 179 46.71 4.98 8.97
C HIS A 179 47.57 3.88 8.36
N GLY A 180 47.58 2.71 9.00
CA GLY A 180 48.27 1.52 8.49
C GLY A 180 49.77 1.53 8.79
N GLU A 181 50.59 1.16 7.81
CA GLU A 181 52.04 1.04 7.98
C GLU A 181 52.68 2.41 8.31
N GLY A 182 53.38 2.47 9.45
CA GLY A 182 53.94 3.73 9.98
C GLY A 182 53.05 4.49 10.96
N ALA A 183 51.83 4.02 11.24
CA ALA A 183 50.97 4.61 12.26
C ALA A 183 51.58 4.47 13.67
N THR A 184 51.60 5.56 14.42
CA THR A 184 52.04 5.53 15.82
C THR A 184 50.90 5.07 16.74
N ALA A 185 51.23 4.70 17.98
CA ALA A 185 50.21 4.44 19.00
C ALA A 185 49.34 5.69 19.30
N ALA A 186 49.86 6.91 19.06
CA ALA A 186 49.10 8.14 19.19
C ALA A 186 48.10 8.31 18.04
N ASP A 187 48.49 7.95 16.82
CA ASP A 187 47.61 7.95 15.64
C ASP A 187 46.44 6.98 15.80
N ALA A 188 46.73 5.75 16.25
CA ALA A 188 45.71 4.75 16.54
C ALA A 188 44.69 5.25 17.57
N ARG A 189 45.14 5.90 18.66
CA ARG A 189 44.25 6.46 19.69
C ARG A 189 43.39 7.61 19.17
N ARG A 190 43.95 8.49 18.33
CA ARG A 190 43.19 9.60 17.72
C ARG A 190 42.13 9.07 16.76
N TRP A 191 42.47 8.05 15.97
CA TRP A 191 41.51 7.41 15.09
C TRP A 191 40.37 6.73 15.85
N GLU A 192 40.69 5.96 16.89
CA GLU A 192 39.68 5.32 17.74
C GLU A 192 38.75 6.35 18.39
N ALA A 193 39.30 7.46 18.90
CA ALA A 193 38.53 8.55 19.47
C ALA A 193 37.61 9.22 18.43
N TYR A 194 38.12 9.46 17.22
CA TYR A 194 37.35 9.99 16.10
C TYR A 194 36.18 9.09 15.74
N THR A 195 36.41 7.79 15.55
CA THR A 195 35.31 6.92 15.14
C THR A 195 34.27 6.72 16.23
N LYS A 196 34.68 6.69 17.51
CA LYS A 196 33.75 6.73 18.65
C LYS A 196 32.89 7.99 18.63
N ALA A 197 33.48 9.15 18.32
CA ALA A 197 32.76 10.40 18.19
C ALA A 197 31.77 10.39 17.00
N CYS A 198 32.19 9.90 15.83
CA CYS A 198 31.30 9.74 14.68
C CYS A 198 30.12 8.82 14.99
N HIS A 199 30.37 7.67 15.62
CA HIS A 199 29.33 6.75 16.04
C HIS A 199 28.37 7.41 17.04
N SER A 200 28.88 8.19 18.00
CA SER A 200 28.03 8.95 18.92
C SER A 200 27.11 9.95 18.19
N GLU A 201 27.58 10.61 17.14
CA GLU A 201 26.73 11.51 16.34
C GLU A 201 25.67 10.74 15.53
N GLN A 202 26.02 9.57 14.99
CA GLN A 202 25.05 8.69 14.32
C GLN A 202 23.98 8.18 15.29
N VAL A 203 24.35 7.81 16.53
CA VAL A 203 23.39 7.40 17.57
C VAL A 203 22.46 8.55 17.95
N LYS A 204 22.94 9.80 18.01
CA LYS A 204 22.09 10.99 18.24
C LYS A 204 21.09 11.19 17.11
N TYR A 205 21.54 11.13 15.86
CA TYR A 205 20.68 11.20 14.68
C TYR A 205 19.59 10.12 14.73
N CYS A 206 19.99 8.86 14.97
CA CYS A 206 19.07 7.76 15.16
C CYS A 206 18.07 8.01 16.29
N GLY A 207 18.52 8.53 17.43
CA GLY A 207 17.69 8.81 18.60
C GLY A 207 16.65 9.91 18.35
N ASN A 208 16.93 10.84 17.44
CA ASN A 208 15.99 11.86 17.02
C ASN A 208 14.99 11.33 15.99
N MET A 209 15.45 10.53 15.03
CA MET A 209 14.63 10.12 13.89
C MET A 209 13.81 8.85 14.13
N SER A 210 14.37 7.86 14.82
CA SER A 210 13.71 6.56 15.02
C SER A 210 12.37 6.68 15.77
N PRO A 211 12.24 7.48 16.85
CA PRO A 211 10.95 7.63 17.54
C PRO A 211 9.87 8.25 16.64
N LEU A 212 10.23 9.22 15.79
CA LEU A 212 9.31 9.83 14.84
C LEU A 212 8.81 8.81 13.82
N TRP A 213 9.73 8.01 13.26
CA TRP A 213 9.39 6.96 12.31
C TRP A 213 8.54 5.85 12.95
N ILE A 214 8.87 5.40 14.16
CA ILE A 214 8.11 4.37 14.85
C ILE A 214 6.69 4.83 15.19
N ASN A 215 6.51 6.07 15.66
CA ASN A 215 5.17 6.62 15.86
C ASN A 215 4.36 6.66 14.55
N TYR A 216 5.02 7.01 13.44
CA TYR A 216 4.40 6.97 12.11
C TYR A 216 3.99 5.56 11.71
N VAL A 217 4.85 4.55 11.93
CA VAL A 217 4.52 3.14 11.67
C VAL A 217 3.34 2.66 12.52
N GLU A 218 3.31 2.98 13.82
CA GLU A 218 2.19 2.62 14.73
C GLU A 218 0.87 3.28 14.30
N SER A 219 0.96 4.54 13.90
CA SER A 219 -0.18 5.27 13.37
C SER A 219 -0.69 4.59 12.09
N HIS A 220 0.20 4.29 11.15
CA HIS A 220 -0.16 3.63 9.90
C HIS A 220 -0.79 2.26 10.12
N LEU A 221 -0.29 1.47 11.07
CA LEU A 221 -0.91 0.20 11.49
C LEU A 221 -2.36 0.41 11.95
N SER A 222 -2.58 1.42 12.79
CA SER A 222 -3.91 1.75 13.30
C SER A 222 -4.86 2.19 12.18
N PHE A 223 -4.36 2.94 11.20
CA PHE A 223 -5.12 3.32 10.01
C PHE A 223 -5.45 2.10 9.13
N THR A 224 -4.46 1.24 8.85
CA THR A 224 -4.69 0.01 8.07
C THR A 224 -5.75 -0.87 8.70
N LYS A 225 -5.70 -1.06 10.03
CA LYS A 225 -6.73 -1.81 10.76
C LYS A 225 -8.14 -1.22 10.61
N LYS A 226 -8.27 0.12 10.56
CA LYS A 226 -9.56 0.79 10.34
C LYS A 226 -10.03 0.67 8.88
N MET A 227 -9.12 0.69 7.92
CA MET A 227 -9.45 0.57 6.49
C MET A 227 -9.90 -0.84 6.11
N ILE A 228 -9.42 -1.90 6.76
CA ILE A 228 -9.79 -3.29 6.43
C ILE A 228 -11.32 -3.51 6.32
N PRO A 229 -12.14 -3.18 7.34
CA PRO A 229 -13.59 -3.36 7.22
C PRO A 229 -14.23 -2.47 6.13
N MET A 230 -13.70 -1.27 5.90
CA MET A 230 -14.19 -0.36 4.86
C MET A 230 -13.92 -0.91 3.45
N LEU A 231 -12.73 -1.46 3.23
CA LEU A 231 -12.32 -2.05 1.94
C LEU A 231 -13.11 -3.32 1.63
N ARG A 232 -13.44 -4.12 2.65
CA ARG A 232 -14.36 -5.26 2.52
C ARG A 232 -15.76 -4.80 2.12
N GLU A 233 -16.25 -3.72 2.72
CA GLU A 233 -17.56 -3.16 2.38
C GLU A 233 -17.58 -2.63 0.94
N VAL A 234 -16.52 -2.00 0.47
CA VAL A 234 -16.37 -1.59 -0.94
C VAL A 234 -16.48 -2.79 -1.87
N ALA A 235 -15.74 -3.88 -1.61
CA ALA A 235 -15.81 -5.09 -2.43
C ALA A 235 -17.21 -5.73 -2.44
N GLN A 236 -17.89 -5.74 -1.28
CA GLN A 236 -19.27 -6.22 -1.18
C GLN A 236 -20.25 -5.37 -1.99
N ILE A 237 -20.10 -4.04 -1.92
CA ILE A 237 -20.90 -3.10 -2.71
C ILE A 237 -20.68 -3.33 -4.20
N GLU A 238 -19.43 -3.46 -4.64
CA GLU A 238 -19.09 -3.73 -6.06
C GLU A 238 -19.71 -5.04 -6.54
N ALA A 239 -19.63 -6.11 -5.74
CA ALA A 239 -20.26 -7.38 -6.04
C ALA A 239 -21.79 -7.29 -6.10
N GLU A 240 -22.41 -6.47 -5.24
CA GLU A 240 -23.86 -6.29 -5.25
C GLU A 240 -24.34 -5.43 -6.42
N ILE A 241 -23.61 -4.36 -6.76
CA ILE A 241 -23.87 -3.58 -7.98
C ILE A 241 -23.76 -4.49 -9.20
N PHE A 242 -22.71 -5.31 -9.29
CA PHE A 242 -22.56 -6.28 -10.36
C PHE A 242 -23.76 -7.22 -10.46
N ARG A 243 -24.24 -7.78 -9.35
CA ARG A 243 -25.43 -8.65 -9.35
C ARG A 243 -26.68 -7.91 -9.83
N LEU A 244 -26.90 -6.67 -9.39
CA LEU A 244 -28.04 -5.85 -9.81
C LEU A 244 -27.95 -5.48 -11.30
N GLN A 245 -26.74 -5.28 -11.82
CA GLN A 245 -26.46 -4.93 -13.21
C GLN A 245 -26.51 -6.13 -14.16
N PHE A 246 -25.99 -7.29 -13.80
CA PHE A 246 -25.88 -8.42 -14.73
C PHE A 246 -26.82 -9.57 -14.41
N ASN A 247 -27.51 -9.53 -13.25
CA ASN A 247 -28.29 -10.67 -12.73
C ASN A 247 -27.46 -11.97 -12.65
N LYS A 248 -26.14 -11.81 -12.46
CA LYS A 248 -25.13 -12.87 -12.38
C LYS A 248 -24.26 -12.64 -11.15
N GLN A 249 -23.60 -13.69 -10.67
CA GLN A 249 -22.52 -13.54 -9.69
C GLN A 249 -21.29 -12.93 -10.37
N PRO A 250 -20.52 -12.09 -9.67
CA PRO A 250 -19.28 -11.60 -10.25
C PRO A 250 -18.29 -12.76 -10.46
N PRO A 251 -17.44 -12.67 -11.50
CA PRO A 251 -16.39 -13.63 -11.84
C PRO A 251 -15.60 -14.12 -10.64
N VAL A 252 -15.23 -13.17 -9.79
CA VAL A 252 -14.42 -13.35 -8.61
C VAL A 252 -15.18 -12.68 -7.47
N VAL A 253 -15.62 -13.50 -6.51
CA VAL A 253 -16.14 -13.01 -5.23
C VAL A 253 -14.99 -13.07 -4.24
N ASP A 254 -14.19 -12.01 -4.17
CA ASP A 254 -13.18 -11.86 -3.15
C ASP A 254 -13.29 -10.50 -2.46
N ASN A 255 -13.70 -10.53 -1.19
CA ASN A 255 -13.84 -9.33 -0.37
C ASN A 255 -12.53 -8.97 0.35
N GLU A 256 -11.49 -9.81 0.25
CA GLU A 256 -10.24 -9.66 0.99
C GLU A 256 -9.15 -8.97 0.17
N THR A 257 -9.18 -9.02 -1.16
CA THR A 257 -8.11 -8.47 -2.03
C THR A 257 -7.73 -7.03 -1.66
N TYR A 258 -8.69 -6.11 -1.60
CA TYR A 258 -8.38 -4.72 -1.26
C TYR A 258 -7.80 -4.58 0.16
N ALA A 259 -8.34 -5.33 1.12
CA ALA A 259 -7.88 -5.31 2.50
C ALA A 259 -6.46 -5.90 2.64
N ILE A 260 -6.16 -6.97 1.93
CA ILE A 260 -4.83 -7.61 1.88
C ILE A 260 -3.81 -6.68 1.20
N LYS A 261 -4.21 -5.95 0.15
CA LYS A 261 -3.37 -4.93 -0.48
C LYS A 261 -3.01 -3.80 0.50
N ALA A 262 -3.95 -3.35 1.33
CA ALA A 262 -3.65 -2.34 2.36
C ALA A 262 -2.65 -2.86 3.43
N VAL A 263 -2.64 -4.17 3.70
CA VAL A 263 -1.64 -4.79 4.58
C VAL A 263 -0.27 -4.86 3.91
N GLU A 264 -0.21 -5.11 2.60
CA GLU A 264 1.03 -5.02 1.81
C GLU A 264 1.60 -3.60 1.84
N ASP A 265 0.77 -2.59 1.60
CA ASP A 265 1.20 -1.19 1.64
C ASP A 265 1.80 -0.82 3.00
N TYR A 266 1.17 -1.27 4.09
CA TYR A 266 1.72 -1.13 5.44
C TYR A 266 3.05 -1.87 5.62
N SER A 267 3.22 -3.05 5.01
CA SER A 267 4.47 -3.83 5.13
C SER A 267 5.69 -3.08 4.60
N TYR A 268 5.53 -2.28 3.52
CA TYR A 268 6.61 -1.45 2.98
C TYR A 268 7.04 -0.37 3.98
N ILE A 269 6.09 0.20 4.73
CA ILE A 269 6.38 1.19 5.77
C ILE A 269 7.06 0.53 6.97
N LEU A 270 6.58 -0.63 7.39
CA LEU A 270 7.15 -1.40 8.49
C LEU A 270 8.59 -1.88 8.18
N ALA A 271 8.86 -2.29 6.94
CA ALA A 271 10.20 -2.76 6.53
C ALA A 271 11.30 -1.70 6.75
N ARG A 272 10.92 -0.42 6.72
CA ARG A 272 11.80 0.74 6.90
C ARG A 272 12.02 1.13 8.36
N SER A 273 11.50 0.35 9.33
CA SER A 273 11.62 0.67 10.76
C SER A 273 13.06 0.83 11.27
N TYR A 274 14.06 0.31 10.55
CA TYR A 274 15.47 0.43 10.91
C TYR A 274 16.27 1.35 9.98
N ASP A 275 15.63 2.16 9.13
CA ASP A 275 16.31 3.07 8.19
C ASP A 275 17.30 4.03 8.87
N PHE A 276 17.01 4.42 10.12
CA PHE A 276 17.82 5.36 10.90
C PHE A 276 18.82 4.67 11.85
N TRP A 277 18.94 3.35 11.82
CA TRP A 277 19.82 2.60 12.73
C TRP A 277 21.30 2.94 12.52
N ALA A 278 22.04 3.16 13.62
CA ALA A 278 23.41 3.66 13.61
C ALA A 278 24.50 2.56 13.55
N GLY A 279 24.13 1.27 13.52
CA GLY A 279 25.14 0.21 13.50
C GLY A 279 25.71 -0.15 14.87
N LYS A 280 26.47 -1.24 14.95
CA LYS A 280 27.54 -1.36 15.94
C LYS A 280 28.80 -0.73 15.35
N TYR A 281 29.59 -0.08 16.20
CA TYR A 281 30.94 0.33 15.84
C TYR A 281 31.81 -0.91 15.63
N GLU A 282 32.11 -1.26 14.37
CA GLU A 282 33.13 -2.26 14.06
C GLU A 282 34.48 -1.55 13.97
N LEU A 283 35.30 -1.77 15.01
CA LEU A 283 36.73 -1.54 14.97
C LEU A 283 37.31 -2.52 13.95
N HIS A 284 37.47 -2.10 12.70
CA HIS A 284 38.40 -2.78 11.81
C HIS A 284 39.82 -2.48 12.33
N ASN A 285 40.35 -3.45 13.08
CA ASN A 285 41.79 -3.62 13.32
C ASN A 285 42.47 -4.07 12.03
#